data_AF-A0A956QVI6-F1
#
_entry.id   AF-A0A956QVI6-F1
#
_cell.length_a   1.000
_cell.length_b   1.000
_cell.length_c   1.000
_cell.angle_alpha   90.00
_cell.angle_beta   90.00
_cell.angle_gamma   90.00
#
_symmetry.space_group_name_H-M   'P 1'
#
loop_
_entity.id
_entity.type
_entity.pdbx_description
1 polymer ?
#
loop_
_entity_poly.entity_id
_entity_poly.type
_entity_poly.pdbx_seq_one_letter_code
_entity_poly.pdbx_strand_id
1 'polypeptide(L)'
;MKRGPVKRGRMALSFFASAALGLAAQTAANAGSIEVVPADKGAGAAMSGRLKVSNLGMMKLNRGSVLLKGSTFEVGAVPDWLFDRHSVLKGTLLTTPSADSQKTAGLAGLVYFDRGEWLNNLDNFKRLDNIRLKDGSILAGRIRSVNDTTVDFQDSLGKTRRIEKSDIDTVESPRAFYFNIPADNVKIDPASGKISADATVITFTPTTALKKRGMFASKVPTEPRSQLAGAEGGVTKPALAGMLFMDVVNTIAPAIVAP
;
A
#
# COMPACT_ATOMS: atom_id res chain seq x y z
N MET A 1 -57.51 4.35 -49.19
CA MET A 1 -56.52 3.99 -50.23
C MET A 1 -56.04 5.24 -50.94
N LYS A 2 -54.73 5.53 -50.90
CA LYS A 2 -53.97 6.13 -52.00
C LYS A 2 -52.48 6.18 -51.61
N ARG A 3 -51.77 5.12 -51.97
CA ARG A 3 -50.31 5.13 -52.13
C ARG A 3 -50.01 5.78 -53.48
N GLY A 4 -48.97 6.60 -53.55
CA GLY A 4 -48.41 7.18 -54.77
C GLY A 4 -46.97 7.66 -54.55
N PRO A 5 -46.12 7.73 -55.58
CA PRO A 5 -44.84 7.01 -55.56
C PRO A 5 -43.54 7.85 -55.66
N VAL A 6 -42.48 7.23 -55.13
CA VAL A 6 -41.05 7.13 -55.57
C VAL A 6 -40.51 8.07 -56.66
N LYS A 7 -39.33 8.68 -56.41
CA LYS A 7 -38.08 8.70 -57.24
C LYS A 7 -37.05 9.68 -56.63
N ARG A 8 -35.85 9.25 -56.18
CA ARG A 8 -34.59 8.87 -56.87
C ARG A 8 -33.56 10.03 -56.92
N GLY A 9 -32.32 9.71 -56.53
CA GLY A 9 -31.08 10.44 -56.89
C GLY A 9 -30.43 11.14 -55.69
N ARG A 10 -29.12 11.10 -55.45
CA ARG A 10 -27.93 10.67 -56.19
C ARG A 10 -26.78 10.43 -55.19
N MET A 11 -25.79 9.66 -55.63
CA MET A 11 -24.35 9.70 -55.28
C MET A 11 -23.87 11.08 -54.80
N ALA A 12 -22.83 11.29 -53.99
CA ALA A 12 -21.74 10.50 -53.41
C ALA A 12 -21.07 11.41 -52.36
N LEU A 13 -20.30 10.87 -51.41
CA LEU A 13 -18.91 11.28 -51.17
C LEU A 13 -18.31 10.44 -50.04
N SER A 14 -17.31 9.66 -50.42
CA SER A 14 -16.32 9.03 -49.57
C SER A 14 -15.63 10.06 -48.67
N PHE A 15 -15.67 9.85 -47.36
CA PHE A 15 -14.67 10.37 -46.43
C PHE A 15 -13.91 9.19 -45.82
N PHE A 16 -12.67 9.03 -46.28
CA PHE A 16 -11.65 8.25 -45.61
C PHE A 16 -11.37 8.90 -44.25
N ALA A 17 -11.82 8.26 -43.17
CA ALA A 17 -11.31 8.55 -41.83
C ALA A 17 -10.28 7.48 -41.47
N SER A 18 -9.02 7.74 -41.79
CA SER A 18 -7.88 6.99 -41.27
C SER A 18 -7.83 7.17 -39.75
N ALA A 19 -8.38 6.20 -39.01
CA ALA A 19 -8.15 6.09 -37.58
C ALA A 19 -6.71 5.65 -37.38
N ALA A 20 -5.83 6.62 -37.16
CA ALA A 20 -4.49 6.39 -36.65
C ALA A 20 -4.62 5.65 -35.31
N LEU A 21 -4.38 4.33 -35.33
CA LEU A 21 -4.04 3.57 -34.14
C LEU A 21 -2.72 4.14 -33.61
N GLY A 22 -2.81 5.17 -32.79
CA GLY A 22 -1.76 5.51 -31.86
C GLY A 22 -1.58 4.33 -30.94
N LEU A 23 -0.58 3.48 -31.24
CA LEU A 23 0.07 2.67 -30.24
C LEU A 23 0.65 3.63 -29.20
N ALA A 24 -0.19 4.03 -28.24
CA ALA A 24 0.31 4.35 -26.92
C ALA A 24 0.94 3.04 -26.44
N ALA A 25 2.25 2.93 -26.62
CA ALA A 25 3.08 2.00 -25.91
C ALA A 25 2.85 2.30 -24.42
N GLN A 26 1.84 1.64 -23.86
CA GLN A 26 1.67 1.53 -22.43
C GLN A 26 2.97 0.91 -21.96
N THR A 27 3.79 1.73 -21.30
CA THR A 27 4.98 1.25 -20.60
C THR A 27 4.52 0.07 -19.76
N ALA A 28 4.90 -1.14 -20.17
CA ALA A 28 4.60 -2.36 -19.43
C ALA A 28 5.05 -2.09 -18.00
N ALA A 29 4.08 -1.98 -17.10
CA ALA A 29 4.36 -1.82 -15.70
C ALA A 29 5.17 -3.06 -15.31
N ASN A 30 6.45 -2.88 -14.95
CA ASN A 30 7.29 -3.95 -14.45
C ASN A 30 6.55 -4.67 -13.32
N ALA A 31 5.94 -5.81 -13.64
CA ALA A 31 5.41 -6.74 -12.66
C ALA A 31 6.61 -7.36 -11.96
N GLY A 32 6.65 -7.25 -10.63
CA GLY A 32 7.61 -7.98 -9.83
C GLY A 32 7.10 -9.41 -9.70
N SER A 33 7.98 -10.39 -9.86
CA SER A 33 7.65 -11.75 -9.47
C SER A 33 7.58 -11.82 -7.94
N ILE A 34 6.55 -12.48 -7.44
CA ILE A 34 6.42 -12.87 -6.05
C ILE A 34 6.53 -14.39 -5.98
N GLU A 35 7.33 -14.86 -5.05
CA GLU A 35 7.37 -16.26 -4.66
C GLU A 35 6.86 -16.40 -3.23
N VAL A 36 5.95 -17.34 -3.00
CA VAL A 36 5.49 -17.76 -1.69
C VAL A 36 5.83 -19.23 -1.51
N VAL A 37 6.66 -19.50 -0.51
CA VAL A 37 6.96 -20.84 -0.05
C VAL A 37 6.02 -21.11 1.13
N PRO A 38 5.07 -22.07 1.00
CA PRO A 38 4.18 -22.40 2.11
C PRO A 38 4.98 -22.91 3.32
N ALA A 39 4.40 -22.68 4.49
CA ALA A 39 4.91 -23.10 5.77
C ALA A 39 5.08 -24.63 5.87
N ASP A 40 6.30 -25.15 6.00
CA ASP A 40 6.53 -26.51 6.48
C ASP A 40 6.28 -26.54 8.00
N LYS A 41 5.33 -27.39 8.44
CA LYS A 41 5.00 -27.74 9.84
C LYS A 41 5.63 -26.83 10.91
N GLY A 42 5.04 -25.64 11.09
CA GLY A 42 5.36 -24.73 12.20
C GLY A 42 6.28 -23.53 11.85
N ALA A 43 6.90 -23.49 10.68
CA ALA A 43 7.58 -22.29 10.19
C ALA A 43 6.59 -21.38 9.43
N GLY A 44 6.61 -20.06 9.63
CA GLY A 44 5.72 -19.15 8.90
C GLY A 44 5.96 -19.21 7.38
N ALA A 45 4.91 -18.99 6.58
CA ALA A 45 5.05 -18.92 5.12
C ALA A 45 6.05 -17.83 4.73
N ALA A 46 6.96 -18.15 3.81
CA ALA A 46 8.03 -17.26 3.39
C ALA A 46 7.67 -16.59 2.06
N MET A 47 7.70 -15.27 2.02
CA MET A 47 7.44 -14.48 0.82
C MET A 47 8.72 -13.80 0.33
N SER A 48 8.94 -13.79 -0.98
CA SER A 48 10.04 -13.06 -1.62
C SER A 48 9.50 -12.21 -2.76
N GLY A 49 9.91 -10.95 -2.83
CA GLY A 49 9.51 -10.05 -3.91
C GLY A 49 9.64 -8.58 -3.56
N ARG A 50 9.64 -7.73 -4.58
CA ARG A 50 9.61 -6.26 -4.39
C ARG A 50 8.43 -5.67 -5.14
N LEU A 51 7.54 -5.01 -4.41
CA LEU A 51 6.29 -4.47 -4.95
C LEU A 51 6.21 -2.97 -4.75
N LYS A 52 5.49 -2.28 -5.63
CA LYS A 52 5.22 -0.85 -5.46
C LYS A 52 4.08 -0.67 -4.46
N VAL A 53 4.20 0.35 -3.61
CA VAL A 53 3.16 0.77 -2.69
C VAL A 53 3.03 2.28 -2.75
N SER A 54 1.81 2.78 -2.88
CA SER A 54 1.54 4.23 -2.88
C SER A 54 1.20 4.74 -1.49
N ASN A 55 0.43 3.97 -0.72
CA ASN A 55 -0.09 4.38 0.58
C ASN A 55 -0.08 3.21 1.58
N LEU A 56 0.05 3.54 2.85
CA LEU A 56 -0.15 2.63 3.97
C LEU A 56 -1.19 3.24 4.91
N GLY A 57 -2.44 2.80 4.77
CA GLY A 57 -3.58 3.46 5.39
C GLY A 57 -3.68 4.92 4.96
N MET A 58 -3.55 5.84 5.91
CA MET A 58 -3.55 7.29 5.66
C MET A 58 -2.16 7.88 5.35
N MET A 59 -1.10 7.07 5.46
CA MET A 59 0.25 7.54 5.25
C MET A 59 0.60 7.43 3.76
N LYS A 60 0.98 8.54 3.15
CA LYS A 60 1.45 8.57 1.76
C LYS A 60 2.92 8.14 1.69
N LEU A 61 3.23 7.23 0.78
CA LEU A 61 4.57 6.68 0.56
C LEU A 61 5.08 7.16 -0.82
N ASN A 62 5.83 8.27 -0.83
CA ASN A 62 6.43 8.78 -2.05
C ASN A 62 7.46 7.77 -2.60
N ARG A 63 7.25 7.32 -3.85
CA ARG A 63 8.03 6.25 -4.51
C ARG A 63 8.17 4.99 -3.63
N GLY A 64 7.09 4.65 -2.91
CA GLY A 64 7.08 3.54 -1.97
C GLY A 64 7.32 2.19 -2.64
N SER A 65 8.09 1.34 -1.97
CA SER A 65 8.21 -0.07 -2.33
C SER A 65 8.24 -0.95 -1.09
N VAL A 66 7.57 -2.08 -1.14
CA VAL A 66 7.67 -3.12 -0.11
C VAL A 66 8.61 -4.19 -0.60
N LEU A 67 9.55 -4.57 0.27
CA LEU A 67 10.42 -5.71 0.09
C LEU A 67 9.93 -6.82 1.03
N LEU A 68 9.57 -7.95 0.44
CA LEU A 68 9.14 -9.16 1.13
C LEU A 68 10.35 -10.08 1.24
N LYS A 69 10.70 -10.49 2.46
CA LYS A 69 11.81 -11.42 2.74
C LYS A 69 11.38 -12.39 3.84
N GLY A 70 10.96 -13.58 3.45
CA GLY A 70 10.44 -14.58 4.39
C GLY A 70 9.17 -14.07 5.07
N SER A 71 9.19 -14.03 6.40
CA SER A 71 8.11 -13.48 7.25
C SER A 71 8.19 -11.96 7.43
N THR A 72 9.25 -11.31 6.93
CA THR A 72 9.53 -9.89 7.18
C THR A 72 9.08 -9.01 6.01
N PHE A 73 8.42 -7.91 6.35
CA PHE A 73 8.00 -6.85 5.45
C PHE A 73 8.84 -5.59 5.73
N GLU A 74 9.59 -5.14 4.74
CA GLU A 74 10.31 -3.86 4.81
C GLU A 74 9.65 -2.87 3.85
N VAL A 75 9.04 -1.82 4.40
CA VAL A 75 8.49 -0.72 3.60
C VAL A 75 9.59 0.31 3.42
N GLY A 76 9.94 0.57 2.17
CA GLY A 76 10.81 1.65 1.77
C GLY A 76 9.99 2.80 1.18
N ALA A 77 10.39 4.03 1.51
CA ALA A 77 9.89 5.24 0.85
C ALA A 77 11.08 6.14 0.52
N VAL A 78 10.87 7.12 -0.36
CA VAL A 78 11.77 8.27 -0.52
C VAL A 78 11.18 9.37 0.34
N PRO A 79 11.75 9.68 1.51
CA PRO A 79 11.35 10.84 2.27
C PRO A 79 11.59 12.12 1.47
N ASP A 80 10.79 13.16 1.72
CA ASP A 80 10.91 14.44 1.00
C ASP A 80 12.29 15.13 1.16
N TRP A 81 13.07 14.70 2.16
CA TRP A 81 14.40 15.22 2.51
C TRP A 81 15.56 14.31 2.07
N LEU A 82 15.31 13.11 1.55
CA LEU A 82 16.35 12.18 1.11
C LEU A 82 16.21 11.91 -0.39
N PHE A 83 17.32 11.90 -1.11
CA PHE A 83 17.32 11.50 -2.53
C PHE A 83 17.29 9.99 -2.72
N ASP A 84 17.61 9.22 -1.66
CA ASP A 84 17.69 7.76 -1.70
C ASP A 84 16.50 7.10 -0.98
N ARG A 85 16.22 5.84 -1.33
CA ARG A 85 15.17 5.05 -0.69
C ARG A 85 15.68 4.52 0.65
N HIS A 86 14.96 4.83 1.72
CA HIS A 86 15.26 4.28 3.04
C HIS A 86 14.12 3.37 3.54
N SER A 87 14.45 2.40 4.39
CA SER A 87 13.45 1.55 5.05
C SER A 87 12.78 2.33 6.17
N VAL A 88 11.51 2.69 5.98
CA VAL A 88 10.76 3.54 6.91
C VAL A 88 9.94 2.74 7.92
N LEU A 89 9.50 1.54 7.55
CA LEU A 89 8.80 0.61 8.43
C LEU A 89 9.31 -0.80 8.23
N LYS A 90 9.36 -1.55 9.32
CA LYS A 90 9.60 -2.99 9.31
C LYS A 90 8.51 -3.68 10.12
N GLY A 91 8.03 -4.80 9.60
CA GLY A 91 6.97 -5.56 10.22
C GLY A 91 7.09 -7.05 9.93
N THR A 92 6.32 -7.83 10.66
CA THR A 92 6.31 -9.29 10.58
C THR A 92 4.92 -9.76 10.19
N LEU A 93 4.89 -10.78 9.32
CA LEU A 93 3.67 -11.45 8.90
C LEU A 93 3.04 -12.22 10.09
N LEU A 94 1.77 -11.95 10.35
CA LEU A 94 0.99 -12.60 11.41
C LEU A 94 0.19 -13.81 10.92
N THR A 95 -0.33 -13.75 9.69
CA THR A 95 -1.14 -14.82 9.11
C THR A 95 -0.50 -15.36 7.85
N THR A 96 -0.67 -16.66 7.58
CA THR A 96 -0.23 -17.26 6.32
C THR A 96 -0.97 -16.63 5.15
N PRO A 97 -0.29 -16.26 4.05
CA PRO A 97 -0.96 -15.69 2.90
C PRO A 97 -1.88 -16.74 2.28
N SER A 98 -3.17 -16.44 2.16
CA SER A 98 -4.10 -17.30 1.44
C SER A 98 -4.17 -16.85 -0.01
N ALA A 99 -3.86 -17.75 -0.95
CA ALA A 99 -4.15 -17.54 -2.36
C ALA A 99 -5.57 -18.04 -2.65
N ASP A 100 -6.47 -17.13 -3.01
CA ASP A 100 -7.85 -17.50 -3.34
C ASP A 100 -7.95 -17.90 -4.82
N SER A 101 -8.30 -19.16 -5.09
CA SER A 101 -8.17 -19.80 -6.41
C SER A 101 -9.33 -19.48 -7.38
N GLN A 102 -10.41 -18.84 -6.93
CA GLN A 102 -11.68 -18.90 -7.68
C GLN A 102 -12.24 -17.61 -8.27
N LYS A 103 -11.67 -16.41 -8.08
CA LYS A 103 -12.20 -15.22 -8.79
C LYS A 103 -11.28 -14.02 -9.00
N THR A 104 -10.20 -13.92 -8.24
CA THR A 104 -9.11 -12.94 -8.42
C THR A 104 -7.94 -13.54 -7.69
N ALA A 105 -7.01 -14.16 -8.42
CA ALA A 105 -5.86 -14.78 -7.80
C ALA A 105 -5.05 -13.67 -7.11
N GLY A 106 -5.00 -13.70 -5.78
CA GLY A 106 -4.41 -12.61 -5.00
C GLY A 106 -3.87 -13.15 -3.69
N LEU A 107 -2.75 -12.59 -3.24
CA LEU A 107 -2.14 -12.92 -1.97
C LEU A 107 -2.62 -11.91 -0.93
N ALA A 108 -3.36 -12.38 0.05
CA ALA A 108 -3.84 -11.56 1.15
C ALA A 108 -3.36 -12.10 2.50
N GLY A 109 -3.12 -11.20 3.44
CA GLY A 109 -2.67 -11.55 4.79
C GLY A 109 -2.64 -10.35 5.73
N LEU A 110 -2.12 -10.59 6.93
CA LEU A 110 -2.03 -9.59 7.98
C LEU A 110 -0.57 -9.36 8.37
N VAL A 111 -0.13 -8.10 8.31
CA VAL A 111 1.21 -7.68 8.76
C VAL A 111 1.09 -6.79 10.00
N TYR A 112 2.04 -6.93 10.92
CA TYR A 112 2.18 -6.05 12.08
C TYR A 112 3.51 -5.31 12.01
N PHE A 113 3.47 -3.98 12.00
CA PHE A 113 4.67 -3.14 12.01
C PHE A 113 5.10 -2.86 13.45
N ASP A 114 6.29 -3.31 13.82
CA ASP A 114 6.83 -3.15 15.17
C ASP A 114 8.03 -2.19 15.23
N ARG A 115 8.60 -1.85 14.08
CA ARG A 115 9.85 -1.08 13.96
C ARG A 115 9.81 -0.09 12.81
N GLY A 116 10.73 0.87 12.85
CA GLY A 116 10.97 1.86 11.81
C GLY A 116 10.71 3.29 12.26
N GLU A 117 11.32 4.24 11.58
CA GLU A 117 11.25 5.67 11.90
C GLU A 117 9.81 6.21 11.82
N TRP A 118 9.01 5.64 10.91
CA TRP A 118 7.65 6.14 10.67
C TRP A 118 6.59 5.44 11.53
N LEU A 119 6.99 4.60 12.49
CA LEU A 119 6.06 3.88 13.36
C LEU A 119 5.16 4.82 14.16
N ASN A 120 5.69 5.97 14.58
CA ASN A 120 4.95 7.00 15.32
C ASN A 120 3.96 7.79 14.45
N ASN A 121 4.06 7.67 13.12
CA ASN A 121 3.15 8.31 12.16
C ASN A 121 1.95 7.41 11.80
N LEU A 122 1.92 6.16 12.27
CA LEU A 122 0.74 5.31 12.17
C LEU A 122 -0.39 5.84 13.07
N ASP A 123 -1.64 5.55 12.72
CA ASP A 123 -2.82 6.06 13.46
C ASP A 123 -2.69 5.76 14.97
N ASN A 124 -3.24 6.62 15.82
CA ASN A 124 -3.35 6.50 17.28
C ASN A 124 -2.43 5.45 17.96
N PHE A 125 -1.12 5.65 17.92
CA PHE A 125 -0.11 4.70 18.44
C PHE A 125 -0.24 4.36 19.93
N LYS A 126 -1.02 5.14 20.70
CA LYS A 126 -1.28 4.92 22.13
C LYS A 126 -2.42 3.93 22.39
N ARG A 127 -3.26 3.68 21.37
CA ARG A 127 -4.40 2.76 21.45
C ARG A 127 -3.92 1.35 21.76
N LEU A 128 -4.70 0.64 22.56
CA LEU A 128 -4.47 -0.77 22.86
C LEU A 128 -4.75 -1.65 21.63
N ASP A 129 -4.04 -2.76 21.57
CA ASP A 129 -4.21 -3.83 20.61
C ASP A 129 -5.28 -4.79 21.13
N ASN A 130 -6.18 -5.21 20.23
CA ASN A 130 -7.11 -6.31 20.50
C ASN A 130 -6.74 -7.50 19.63
N ILE A 131 -6.42 -8.63 20.25
CA ILE A 131 -6.18 -9.89 19.55
C ILE A 131 -7.42 -10.76 19.74
N ARG A 132 -8.04 -11.17 18.64
CA ARG A 132 -9.06 -12.22 18.64
C ARG A 132 -8.39 -13.55 18.36
N LEU A 133 -8.60 -14.51 19.24
CA LEU A 133 -8.11 -15.87 19.07
C LEU A 133 -9.17 -16.73 18.36
N LYS A 134 -8.74 -17.86 17.81
CA LYS A 134 -9.61 -18.82 17.10
C LYS A 134 -10.66 -19.47 17.98
N ASP A 135 -10.44 -19.51 19.29
CA ASP A 135 -11.43 -19.94 20.28
C ASP A 135 -12.55 -18.89 20.52
N GLY A 136 -12.46 -17.72 19.87
CA GLY A 136 -13.41 -16.62 19.98
C GLY A 136 -13.10 -15.64 21.11
N SER A 137 -12.10 -15.91 21.95
CA SER A 137 -11.69 -15.00 23.03
C SER A 137 -11.02 -13.74 22.47
N ILE A 138 -11.15 -12.64 23.21
CA ILE A 138 -10.57 -11.34 22.84
C ILE A 138 -9.65 -10.89 23.97
N LEU A 139 -8.38 -10.68 23.62
CA LEU A 139 -7.36 -10.16 24.51
C LEU A 139 -7.14 -8.68 24.21
N ALA A 140 -7.26 -7.82 25.22
CA ALA A 140 -7.03 -6.38 25.11
C ALA A 140 -5.76 -5.97 25.88
N GLY A 141 -4.85 -5.25 25.23
CA GLY A 141 -3.50 -5.02 25.77
C GLY A 141 -2.56 -4.38 24.77
N ARG A 142 -1.28 -4.77 24.78
CA ARG A 142 -0.27 -4.29 23.84
C ARG A 142 0.63 -5.42 23.35
N ILE A 143 0.83 -5.48 22.04
CA ILE A 143 1.83 -6.34 21.42
C ILE A 143 3.20 -5.71 21.63
N ARG A 144 4.10 -6.45 22.31
CA ARG A 144 5.45 -6.00 22.63
C ARG A 144 6.44 -6.39 21.53
N SER A 145 6.32 -7.61 21.03
CA SER A 145 7.16 -8.17 19.98
C SER A 145 6.41 -9.23 19.18
N VAL A 146 6.79 -9.38 17.91
CA VAL A 146 6.30 -10.42 17.01
C VAL A 146 7.49 -11.24 16.52
N ASN A 147 7.59 -12.47 16.98
CA ASN A 147 8.60 -13.45 16.55
C ASN A 147 8.08 -14.24 15.34
N ASP A 148 8.80 -15.26 14.87
CA ASP A 148 8.36 -16.05 13.71
C ASP A 148 7.10 -16.86 13.97
N THR A 149 6.98 -17.47 15.14
CA THR A 149 5.86 -18.36 15.51
C THR A 149 4.95 -17.80 16.60
N THR A 150 5.39 -16.77 17.32
CA THR A 150 4.70 -16.29 18.53
C THR A 150 4.62 -14.77 18.59
N VAL A 151 3.66 -14.29 19.35
CA VAL A 151 3.44 -12.88 19.69
C VAL A 151 3.54 -12.74 21.20
N ASP A 152 4.41 -11.84 21.67
CA ASP A 152 4.47 -11.50 23.09
C ASP A 152 3.51 -10.33 23.36
N PHE A 153 2.49 -10.60 24.17
CA PHE A 153 1.38 -9.71 24.45
C PHE A 153 1.34 -9.34 25.93
N GLN A 154 1.24 -8.05 26.23
CA GLN A 154 1.07 -7.54 27.58
C GLN A 154 -0.39 -7.15 27.80
N ASP A 155 -1.08 -7.80 28.72
CA ASP A 155 -2.46 -7.46 29.06
C ASP A 155 -2.58 -6.12 29.79
N SER A 156 -3.81 -5.65 30.00
CA SER A 156 -4.08 -4.38 30.70
C SER A 156 -3.58 -4.35 32.15
N LEU A 157 -3.34 -5.50 32.76
CA LEU A 157 -2.80 -5.66 34.11
C LEU A 157 -1.26 -5.71 34.11
N GLY A 158 -0.62 -5.59 32.95
CA GLY A 158 0.83 -5.58 32.78
C GLY A 158 1.45 -6.97 32.71
N LYS A 159 0.66 -8.05 32.75
CA LYS A 159 1.15 -9.43 32.64
C LYS A 159 1.45 -9.76 31.19
N THR A 160 2.66 -10.23 30.94
CA THR A 160 3.08 -10.72 29.62
C THR A 160 2.64 -12.16 29.41
N ARG A 161 2.09 -12.45 28.24
CA ARG A 161 1.70 -13.78 27.77
C ARG A 161 2.25 -13.98 26.37
N ARG A 162 2.66 -15.21 26.07
CA ARG A 162 3.07 -15.61 24.72
C ARG A 162 1.90 -16.30 24.04
N ILE A 163 1.57 -15.85 22.84
CA ILE A 163 0.45 -16.35 22.03
C ILE A 163 1.03 -16.94 20.75
N GLU A 164 0.63 -18.15 20.37
CA GLU A 164 1.03 -18.71 19.08
C GLU A 164 0.29 -18.01 17.94
N LYS A 165 0.98 -17.72 16.83
CA LYS A 165 0.33 -17.12 15.65
C LYS A 165 -0.75 -18.02 15.05
N SER A 166 -0.58 -19.34 15.19
CA SER A 166 -1.58 -20.36 14.82
C SER A 166 -2.91 -20.16 15.52
N ASP A 167 -2.93 -19.60 16.72
CA ASP A 167 -4.13 -19.38 17.52
C ASP A 167 -4.80 -18.03 17.26
N ILE A 168 -4.12 -17.13 16.54
CA ILE A 168 -4.63 -15.79 16.22
C ILE A 168 -5.57 -15.88 15.03
N ASP A 169 -6.78 -15.37 15.18
CA ASP A 169 -7.75 -15.16 14.10
C ASP A 169 -7.54 -13.78 13.46
N THR A 170 -7.60 -12.72 14.27
CA THR A 170 -7.38 -11.35 13.80
C THR A 170 -6.75 -10.46 14.87
N VAL A 171 -6.08 -9.41 14.44
CA VAL A 171 -5.52 -8.37 15.31
C VAL A 171 -6.08 -7.02 14.89
N GLU A 172 -6.76 -6.33 15.81
CA GLU A 172 -7.12 -4.93 15.66
C GLU A 172 -6.06 -4.08 16.36
N SER A 173 -5.17 -3.48 15.57
CA SER A 173 -4.12 -2.62 16.08
C SER A 173 -3.89 -1.45 15.12
N PRO A 174 -3.54 -0.25 15.62
CA PRO A 174 -3.09 0.82 14.74
C PRO A 174 -1.80 0.48 13.96
N ARG A 175 -1.08 -0.55 14.39
CA ARG A 175 0.14 -1.08 13.76
C ARG A 175 -0.10 -2.30 12.88
N ALA A 176 -1.32 -2.84 12.86
CA ALA A 176 -1.69 -3.99 12.06
C ALA A 176 -2.45 -3.59 10.80
N PHE A 177 -2.03 -4.12 9.66
CA PHE A 177 -2.60 -3.85 8.35
C PHE A 177 -2.89 -5.15 7.62
N TYR A 178 -4.07 -5.22 7.03
CA TYR A 178 -4.36 -6.20 6.00
C TYR A 178 -3.63 -5.77 4.73
N PHE A 179 -2.88 -6.67 4.12
CA PHE A 179 -2.37 -6.45 2.78
C PHE A 179 -3.14 -7.29 1.77
N ASN A 180 -3.28 -6.74 0.58
CA ASN A 180 -3.76 -7.47 -0.58
C ASN A 180 -2.85 -7.17 -1.77
N ILE A 181 -2.39 -8.25 -2.39
CA ILE A 181 -1.57 -8.23 -3.60
C ILE A 181 -2.38 -8.91 -4.70
N PRO A 182 -3.04 -8.17 -5.59
CA PRO A 182 -3.59 -8.75 -6.80
C PRO A 182 -2.44 -9.33 -7.62
N ALA A 183 -2.62 -10.57 -8.09
CA ALA A 183 -1.57 -11.32 -8.75
C ALA A 183 -2.09 -11.94 -10.05
N ASP A 184 -1.33 -11.79 -11.11
CA ASP A 184 -1.60 -12.41 -12.40
C ASP A 184 -0.65 -13.60 -12.60
N ASN A 185 -0.97 -14.49 -13.55
CA ASN A 185 -0.13 -15.65 -13.89
C ASN A 185 0.28 -16.52 -12.70
N VAL A 186 -0.65 -16.74 -11.75
CA VAL A 186 -0.37 -17.57 -10.57
C VAL A 186 -0.06 -19.01 -10.96
N LYS A 187 1.17 -19.43 -10.71
CA LYS A 187 1.67 -20.79 -10.89
C LYS A 187 1.83 -21.44 -9.52
N ILE A 188 1.21 -22.59 -9.35
CA ILE A 188 1.37 -23.41 -8.14
C ILE A 188 2.18 -24.63 -8.56
N ASP A 189 3.34 -24.83 -7.95
CA ASP A 189 4.11 -26.05 -8.12
C ASP A 189 3.45 -27.17 -7.32
N PRO A 190 2.88 -28.21 -7.97
CA PRO A 190 2.17 -29.27 -7.28
C PRO A 190 3.08 -30.15 -6.41
N ALA A 191 4.40 -30.16 -6.64
CA ALA A 191 5.34 -30.98 -5.88
C ALA A 191 5.79 -30.31 -4.58
N SER A 192 5.95 -28.98 -4.59
CA SER A 192 6.46 -28.21 -3.45
C SER A 192 5.42 -27.28 -2.80
N GLY A 193 4.24 -27.14 -3.39
CA GLY A 193 3.21 -26.20 -2.97
C GLY A 193 3.60 -24.73 -3.15
N LYS A 194 4.76 -24.44 -3.76
CA LYS A 194 5.24 -23.08 -4.00
C LYS A 194 4.31 -22.33 -4.94
N ILE A 195 4.04 -21.08 -4.61
CA ILE A 195 3.21 -20.18 -5.41
C ILE A 195 4.11 -19.12 -6.02
N SER A 196 4.13 -18.99 -7.34
CA SER A 196 4.78 -17.89 -8.04
C SER A 196 3.72 -17.07 -8.77
N ALA A 197 3.79 -15.75 -8.70
CA ALA A 197 2.84 -14.88 -9.38
C ALA A 197 3.47 -13.55 -9.80
N ASP A 198 2.92 -12.94 -10.83
CA ASP A 198 3.29 -11.60 -11.29
C ASP A 198 2.41 -10.57 -10.56
N ALA A 199 3.03 -9.62 -9.88
CA ALA A 199 2.28 -8.59 -9.16
C ALA A 199 2.97 -7.22 -9.28
N THR A 200 2.16 -6.19 -9.42
CA THR A 200 2.66 -4.82 -9.63
C THR A 200 2.51 -3.94 -8.39
N VAL A 201 1.40 -4.09 -7.65
CA VAL A 201 1.03 -3.19 -6.55
C VAL A 201 0.58 -3.99 -5.34
N ILE A 202 1.04 -3.56 -4.15
CA ILE A 202 0.51 -4.00 -2.86
C ILE A 202 -0.34 -2.90 -2.25
N THR A 203 -1.48 -3.28 -1.68
CA THR A 203 -2.40 -2.36 -1.00
C THR A 203 -2.47 -2.71 0.48
N PHE A 204 -2.49 -1.71 1.36
CA PHE A 204 -2.62 -1.89 2.81
C PHE A 204 -3.88 -1.22 3.34
N THR A 205 -4.66 -1.98 4.10
CA THR A 205 -5.87 -1.51 4.78
C THR A 205 -5.68 -1.62 6.29
N PRO A 206 -5.88 -0.54 7.09
CA PRO A 206 -5.74 -0.61 8.53
C PRO A 206 -6.78 -1.56 9.12
N THR A 207 -6.39 -2.41 10.07
CA THR A 207 -7.33 -3.30 10.77
C THR A 207 -8.38 -2.51 11.57
N THR A 208 -8.02 -1.32 12.04
CA THR A 208 -8.91 -0.41 12.76
C THR A 208 -9.90 0.35 11.86
N ALA A 209 -9.68 0.38 10.54
CA ALA A 209 -10.50 1.13 9.59
C ALA A 209 -11.87 0.50 9.36
N LEU A 210 -11.99 -0.83 9.51
CA LEU A 210 -13.24 -1.57 9.33
C LEU A 210 -14.37 -1.10 10.28
N LYS A 211 -14.03 -0.47 11.42
CA LYS A 211 -15.00 0.08 12.38
C LYS A 211 -15.34 1.55 12.18
N LYS A 212 -14.59 2.29 11.36
CA LYS A 212 -14.75 3.75 11.16
C LYS A 212 -15.42 4.09 9.82
N ARG A 213 -16.43 3.33 9.40
CA ARG A 213 -17.32 3.69 8.28
C ARG A 213 -18.31 4.79 8.66
N GLY A 214 -17.82 5.83 9.36
CA GLY A 214 -18.55 7.06 9.68
C GLY A 214 -18.31 8.10 8.58
N MET A 215 -19.41 8.67 8.08
CA MET A 215 -19.58 9.40 6.81
C MET A 215 -18.76 10.70 6.57
N PHE A 216 -17.69 11.02 7.32
CA PHE A 216 -17.01 12.33 7.18
C PHE A 216 -15.48 12.33 7.32
N ALA A 217 -14.79 11.27 6.93
CA ALA A 217 -13.33 11.28 6.82
C ALA A 217 -12.88 11.41 5.36
N SER A 218 -13.06 12.60 4.76
CA SER A 218 -12.18 13.01 3.67
C SER A 218 -10.78 13.15 4.26
N LYS A 219 -9.96 12.11 4.13
CA LYS A 219 -8.59 12.12 4.63
C LYS A 219 -7.69 11.77 3.46
N VAL A 220 -7.31 12.82 2.73
CA VAL A 220 -6.22 12.77 1.75
C VAL A 220 -5.00 12.16 2.44
N PRO A 221 -4.39 11.09 1.90
CA PRO A 221 -3.18 10.53 2.48
C PRO A 221 -2.11 11.60 2.67
N THR A 222 -1.56 11.71 3.87
CA THR A 222 -0.59 12.74 4.23
C THR A 222 0.81 12.17 4.31
N GLU A 223 1.78 12.96 3.87
CA GLU A 223 3.19 12.64 4.06
C GLU A 223 3.58 12.81 5.53
N PRO A 224 4.35 11.88 6.11
CA PRO A 224 4.77 11.97 7.50
C PRO A 224 5.77 13.11 7.72
N ARG A 225 5.74 13.70 8.92
CA ARG A 225 6.63 14.81 9.30
C ARG A 225 8.07 14.30 9.46
N SER A 226 9.04 15.10 9.03
CA SER A 226 10.46 14.80 9.23
C SER A 226 10.82 14.85 10.72
N GLN A 227 11.70 13.93 11.16
CA GLN A 227 12.17 13.82 12.55
C GLN A 227 13.70 14.03 12.67
N LEU A 228 14.37 14.49 11.60
CA LEU A 228 15.80 14.81 11.64
C LEU A 228 16.03 16.20 12.24
N ALA A 229 17.07 16.32 13.07
CA ALA A 229 17.54 17.62 13.57
C ALA A 229 17.86 18.55 12.39
N GLY A 230 17.19 19.70 12.32
CA GLY A 230 17.32 20.67 11.21
C GLY A 230 16.26 20.58 10.12
N ALA A 231 15.36 19.58 10.15
CA ALA A 231 14.22 19.48 9.23
C ALA A 231 12.95 20.18 9.76
N GLU A 232 13.02 20.81 10.93
CA GLU A 232 11.90 21.45 11.62
C GLU A 232 11.49 22.81 11.01
N GLY A 233 12.20 23.29 9.99
CA GLY A 233 11.95 24.59 9.36
C GLY A 233 12.36 24.68 7.89
N GLY A 234 12.35 23.57 7.15
CA GLY A 234 12.62 23.59 5.71
C GLY A 234 11.50 24.32 4.94
N VAL A 235 11.86 25.24 4.05
CA VAL A 235 10.93 26.00 3.19
C VAL A 235 9.99 25.03 2.48
N THR A 236 8.70 25.07 2.81
CA THR A 236 7.70 24.19 2.22
C THR A 236 7.62 24.45 0.70
N LYS A 237 7.29 23.43 -0.12
CA LYS A 237 7.05 23.60 -1.57
C LYS A 237 6.17 24.83 -1.92
N PRO A 238 5.08 25.16 -1.19
CA PRO A 238 4.34 26.40 -1.43
C PRO A 238 5.12 27.68 -1.06
N ALA A 239 6.00 27.65 -0.05
CA ALA A 239 6.88 28.77 0.26
C ALA A 239 7.99 28.97 -0.80
N LEU A 240 8.51 27.88 -1.39
CA LEU A 240 9.40 27.95 -2.56
C LEU A 240 8.68 28.50 -3.80
N ALA A 241 7.45 28.05 -4.05
CA ALA A 241 6.63 28.57 -5.14
C ALA A 241 6.30 30.07 -4.95
N GLY A 242 6.05 30.49 -3.70
CA GLY A 242 5.86 31.91 -3.36
C GLY A 242 7.12 32.74 -3.56
N MET A 243 8.31 32.23 -3.19
CA MET A 243 9.59 32.88 -3.47
C MET A 243 9.84 33.02 -4.98
N LEU A 244 9.62 31.95 -5.77
CA LEU A 244 9.75 32.02 -7.23
C LEU A 244 8.76 32.99 -7.86
N PHE A 245 7.51 33.05 -7.37
CA PHE A 245 6.54 34.03 -7.86
C PHE A 245 6.94 35.47 -7.54
N MET A 246 7.44 35.73 -6.33
CA MET A 246 7.94 37.06 -5.96
C MET A 246 9.18 37.45 -6.77
N ASP A 247 10.06 36.50 -7.07
CA ASP A 247 11.26 36.75 -7.88
C ASP A 247 10.90 37.01 -9.35
N VAL A 248 9.93 36.30 -9.91
CA VAL A 248 9.37 36.57 -11.25
C VAL A 248 8.69 37.95 -11.30
N VAL A 249 7.92 38.32 -10.27
CA VAL A 249 7.27 39.64 -10.22
C VAL A 249 8.30 40.76 -10.04
N ASN A 250 9.30 40.61 -9.18
CA ASN A 250 10.33 41.64 -8.99
C ASN A 250 11.35 41.73 -10.13
N THR A 251 11.59 40.65 -10.88
CA THR A 251 12.60 40.63 -11.95
C THR A 251 12.01 40.91 -13.33
N ILE A 252 10.73 40.59 -13.57
CA ILE A 252 10.08 40.79 -14.89
C ILE A 252 9.19 42.03 -14.93
N ALA A 253 8.59 42.46 -13.80
CA ALA A 253 7.73 43.65 -13.82
C ALA A 253 8.45 44.98 -14.14
N PRO A 254 9.73 45.22 -13.74
CA PRO A 254 10.41 46.45 -14.11
C PRO A 254 10.87 46.47 -15.59
N ALA A 255 10.93 45.32 -16.26
CA ALA A 255 11.41 45.24 -17.65
C ALA A 255 10.32 45.55 -18.69
N ILE A 256 9.05 45.68 -18.30
CA ILE A 256 7.92 46.03 -19.18
C ILE A 256 7.48 47.49 -19.00
N VAL A 257 8.03 48.20 -18.01
CA VAL A 257 7.77 49.63 -17.76
C VAL A 257 9.07 50.42 -17.92
N ALA A 258 9.64 50.38 -19.12
CA ALA A 258 10.59 51.38 -19.58
C ALA A 258 10.10 51.86 -20.96
N PRO A 259 9.69 53.13 -21.11
CA PRO A 259 9.34 53.71 -22.41
C PRO A 259 10.56 53.90 -23.32
#